data_AF-A0A6L4AUL0-F1
#
_entry.id   AF-A0A6L4AUL0-F1
#
_cell.length_a   1.000
_cell.length_b   1.000
_cell.length_c   1.000
_cell.angle_alpha   90.00
_cell.angle_beta   90.00
_cell.angle_gamma   90.00
#
_symmetry.space_group_name_H-M   'P 1'
#
loop_
_entity.id
_entity.type
_entity.pdbx_description
1 polymer ?
#
loop_
_entity_poly.entity_id
_entity_poly.type
_entity_poly.pdbx_seq_one_letter_code
_entity_poly.pdbx_strand_id
1 'polypeptide(L)'
;MRLESAFRVLFFVYCLEAGLFLTVLPWSASWNQLAWSAPTALLHGWLTAGALRGAISGFGLCHLLWALHDIDAYLRRATAR
;
A
#
# COMPACT_ATOMS: atom_id res chain seq x y z
N MET A 1 -24.16 3.75 14.80
CA MET A 1 -24.48 3.69 13.35
C MET A 1 -23.67 4.67 12.50
N ARG A 2 -23.80 6.01 12.62
CA ARG A 2 -23.02 6.96 11.78
C ARG A 2 -21.49 6.92 11.96
N LEU A 3 -21.02 6.68 13.18
CA LEU A 3 -19.58 6.64 13.48
C LEU A 3 -18.89 5.42 12.83
N GLU A 4 -19.57 4.27 12.82
CA GLU A 4 -19.04 3.04 12.21
C GLU A 4 -18.87 3.16 10.69
N SER A 5 -19.80 3.86 10.03
CA SER A 5 -19.67 4.19 8.61
C SER A 5 -18.45 5.06 8.34
N ALA A 6 -18.21 6.09 9.17
CA ALA A 6 -17.06 6.98 9.02
C ALA A 6 -15.73 6.25 9.24
N PHE A 7 -15.64 5.41 10.28
CA PHE A 7 -14.47 4.57 10.52
C PHE A 7 -14.18 3.61 9.36
N ARG A 8 -15.21 3.01 8.76
CA ARG A 8 -15.06 2.17 7.56
C ARG A 8 -14.48 2.94 6.38
N VAL A 9 -14.98 4.14 6.12
CA VAL A 9 -14.47 4.99 5.02
C VAL A 9 -13.03 5.43 5.28
N LEU A 10 -12.69 5.83 6.51
CA LEU A 10 -11.32 6.18 6.87
C LEU A 10 -10.37 4.99 6.74
N PHE A 11 -10.77 3.82 7.23
CA PHE A 11 -9.99 2.59 7.09
C PHE A 11 -9.76 2.25 5.61
N PHE A 12 -10.80 2.40 4.79
CA PHE A 12 -10.70 2.19 3.35
C PHE A 12 -9.71 3.15 2.68
N VAL A 13 -9.81 4.46 2.96
CA VAL A 13 -8.87 5.47 2.42
C VAL A 13 -7.45 5.18 2.89
N TYR A 14 -7.28 4.80 4.16
CA TYR A 14 -5.99 4.41 4.72
C TYR A 14 -5.39 3.20 3.99
N CYS A 15 -6.17 2.14 3.75
CA CYS A 15 -5.69 0.98 3.00
C CYS A 15 -5.27 1.34 1.57
N LEU A 16 -6.00 2.25 0.92
CA LEU A 16 -5.67 2.75 -0.40
C LEU A 16 -4.37 3.56 -0.39
N GLU A 17 -4.26 4.52 0.51
CA GLU A 17 -3.11 5.41 0.64
C GLU A 17 -1.86 4.62 1.03
N ALA A 18 -1.95 3.79 2.07
CA ALA A 18 -0.85 2.94 2.52
C ALA A 18 -0.45 1.91 1.47
N GLY A 19 -1.43 1.27 0.80
CA GLY A 19 -1.18 0.33 -0.28
C GLY A 19 -0.44 0.97 -1.45
N LEU A 20 -0.91 2.14 -1.90
CA LEU A 20 -0.25 2.92 -2.95
C LEU A 20 1.14 3.36 -2.54
N PHE A 21 1.30 3.84 -1.29
CA PHE A 21 2.60 4.26 -0.77
C PHE A 21 3.59 3.10 -0.76
N LEU A 22 3.18 1.93 -0.26
CA LEU A 22 4.01 0.72 -0.22
C LEU A 22 4.34 0.19 -1.62
N THR A 23 3.45 0.35 -2.59
CA THR A 23 3.71 -0.06 -3.97
C THR A 23 4.60 0.93 -4.72
N VAL A 24 4.47 2.24 -4.51
CA VAL A 24 5.20 3.27 -5.28
C VAL A 24 6.54 3.63 -4.64
N LEU A 25 6.60 3.74 -3.31
CA LEU A 25 7.78 4.18 -2.59
C LEU A 25 9.04 3.38 -2.97
N PRO A 26 9.05 2.03 -3.03
CA PRO A 26 10.26 1.24 -3.34
C PRO A 26 10.85 1.50 -4.73
N TRP A 27 10.06 2.07 -5.64
CA TRP A 27 10.45 2.38 -7.02
C TRP A 27 10.69 3.89 -7.23
N SER A 28 10.47 4.70 -6.20
CA SER A 28 10.68 6.14 -6.25
C SER A 28 12.16 6.51 -6.18
N ALA A 29 12.49 7.70 -6.70
CA ALA A 29 13.83 8.27 -6.55
C ALA A 29 14.22 8.48 -5.07
N SER A 30 13.24 8.81 -4.23
CA SER A 30 13.41 8.97 -2.78
C SER A 30 13.90 7.68 -2.11
N TRP A 31 13.44 6.52 -2.56
CA TRP A 31 13.90 5.23 -2.03
C TRP A 31 15.36 4.95 -2.40
N ASN A 32 15.76 5.31 -3.62
CA ASN A 32 17.18 5.21 -3.99
C ASN A 32 18.02 6.14 -3.11
N GLN A 33 17.60 7.38 -2.89
CA GLN A 33 18.29 8.30 -1.97
C GLN A 33 18.40 7.72 -0.55
N LEU A 34 17.33 7.12 -0.03
CA LEU A 34 17.33 6.43 1.26
C LEU A 34 18.34 5.27 1.28
N ALA A 35 18.33 4.43 0.25
CA ALA A 35 19.27 3.32 0.11
C ALA A 35 20.72 3.79 0.07
N TRP A 36 21.01 4.90 -0.61
CA TRP A 36 22.34 5.52 -0.65
C TRP A 36 22.76 6.14 0.68
N SER A 37 21.80 6.68 1.44
CA SER A 37 22.04 7.22 2.79
C SER A 37 22.13 6.15 3.89
N ALA A 38 22.02 4.87 3.54
CA ALA A 38 22.01 3.78 4.51
C ALA A 38 23.35 3.70 5.27
N PRO A 39 23.34 3.61 6.61
CA PRO A 39 24.54 3.67 7.44
C PRO A 39 25.43 2.42 7.33
N THR A 40 24.93 1.31 6.78
CA THR A 40 25.68 0.05 6.67
C THR A 40 25.53 -0.57 5.27
N ALA A 41 26.59 -1.23 4.80
CA ALA A 41 26.60 -1.93 3.51
C ALA A 41 25.55 -3.05 3.43
N LEU A 42 25.27 -3.71 4.57
CA LEU A 42 24.21 -4.72 4.66
C LEU A 42 22.84 -4.09 4.39
N LEU A 43 22.52 -2.97 5.04
CA LEU A 43 21.23 -2.29 4.86
C LEU A 43 21.09 -1.72 3.45
N HIS A 44 22.18 -1.19 2.88
CA HIS A 44 22.21 -0.80 1.47
C HIS A 44 21.89 -1.97 0.54
N GLY A 45 22.51 -3.14 0.77
CA GLY A 45 22.24 -4.36 0.01
C GLY A 45 20.79 -4.81 0.09
N TRP A 46 20.17 -4.76 1.27
CA TRP A 46 18.75 -5.07 1.44
C TRP A 46 17.83 -4.06 0.72
N LEU A 47 18.08 -2.75 0.84
CA LEU A 47 17.26 -1.70 0.22
C LEU A 47 17.40 -1.64 -1.31
N THR A 48 18.52 -2.11 -1.85
CA THR A 48 18.76 -2.24 -3.30
C THR A 48 18.31 -3.59 -3.86
N ALA A 49 18.12 -4.61 -3.01
CA ALA A 49 17.64 -5.92 -3.43
C ALA A 49 16.23 -5.83 -4.04
N GLY A 50 16.11 -6.28 -5.30
CA GLY A 50 14.82 -6.34 -6.00
C GLY A 50 13.78 -7.21 -5.28
N ALA A 51 14.22 -8.25 -4.57
CA ALA A 51 13.34 -9.12 -3.78
C ALA A 51 12.63 -8.37 -2.65
N LEU A 52 13.35 -7.50 -1.92
CA LEU A 52 12.75 -6.71 -0.83
C LEU A 52 11.76 -5.68 -1.41
N ARG A 53 12.16 -4.99 -2.48
CA ARG A 53 11.28 -4.03 -3.17
C ARG A 53 10.01 -4.70 -3.68
N GLY A 54 10.15 -5.89 -4.26
CA GLY A 54 9.04 -6.73 -4.71
C GLY A 54 8.14 -7.18 -3.57
N ALA A 55 8.70 -7.61 -2.44
CA ALA A 55 7.93 -8.00 -1.25
C ALA A 55 7.12 -6.84 -0.67
N ILE A 56 7.73 -5.65 -0.53
CA ILE A 56 7.05 -4.44 -0.05
C ILE A 56 5.94 -4.03 -1.03
N SER A 57 6.23 -4.07 -2.33
CA SER A 57 5.25 -3.72 -3.36
C SER A 57 4.10 -4.70 -3.43
N GLY A 58 4.38 -6.00 -3.28
CA GLY A 58 3.36 -7.06 -3.23
C GLY A 58 2.46 -6.92 -2.01
N PHE A 59 3.02 -6.55 -0.85
CA PHE A 59 2.23 -6.26 0.35
C PHE A 59 1.33 -5.02 0.16
N GLY A 60 1.82 -3.98 -0.51
CA GLY A 60 1.00 -2.83 -0.93
C GLY A 60 -0.09 -3.22 -1.93
N LEU A 61 0.21 -4.13 -2.87
CA LEU A 61 -0.76 -4.65 -3.83
C LEU A 61 -1.88 -5.42 -3.14
N CYS A 62 -1.58 -6.23 -2.12
CA CYS A 62 -2.59 -6.91 -1.32
C CYS A 62 -3.55 -5.93 -0.64
N HIS A 63 -3.05 -4.80 -0.13
CA HIS A 63 -3.88 -3.74 0.44
C HIS A 63 -4.81 -3.12 -0.62
N LEU A 64 -4.29 -2.83 -1.81
CA LEU A 64 -5.05 -2.27 -2.92
C LEU A 64 -6.13 -3.24 -3.42
N LEU A 65 -5.81 -4.53 -3.55
CA LEU A 65 -6.75 -5.57 -3.94
C LEU A 65 -7.88 -5.74 -2.93
N TRP A 66 -7.54 -5.71 -1.64
CA TRP A 66 -8.56 -5.81 -0.60
C TRP A 66 -9.50 -4.59 -0.59
N ALA A 67 -8.94 -3.40 -0.76
CA ALA A 67 -9.71 -2.17 -0.94
C ALA A 67 -10.64 -2.26 -2.17
N LEU A 68 -10.13 -2.70 -3.32
CA LEU A 68 -10.94 -2.88 -4.54
C LEU A 68 -12.09 -3.87 -4.32
N HIS A 69 -11.84 -4.97 -3.62
CA HIS A 69 -12.84 -5.98 -3.33
C HIS A 69 -13.97 -5.45 -2.41
N ASP A 70 -13.65 -4.64 -1.39
CA ASP A 70 -14.68 -4.02 -0.53
C ASP A 70 -15.53 -3.00 -1.32
N ILE A 71 -14.91 -2.25 -2.26
CA ILE A 71 -15.63 -1.36 -3.19
C ILE A 71 -16.58 -2.13 -4.12
N ASP A 72 -16.10 -3.19 -4.77
CA ASP A 72 -16.92 -3.95 -5.73
C ASP A 72 -18.15 -4.56 -5.02
N ALA A 73 -17.95 -5.08 -3.80
CA ALA A 73 -19.03 -5.58 -2.96
C ALA A 73 -20.02 -4.47 -2.55
N TYR A 74 -19.55 -3.25 -2.30
CA TYR A 74 -20.42 -2.11 -2.00
C TYR A 74 -21.20 -1.63 -3.23
N LEU A 75 -20.55 -1.53 -4.39
CA LEU A 75 -21.16 -1.10 -5.65
C LEU A 75 -22.23 -2.07 -6.14
N ARG A 76 -21.97 -3.39 -6.10
CA ARG A 76 -22.98 -4.40 -6.47
C ARG A 76 -24.25 -4.31 -5.64
N ARG A 77 -24.13 -3.94 -4.35
CA ARG A 77 -25.28 -3.73 -3.46
C ARG A 77 -26.03 -2.44 -3.76
N ALA A 78 -25.35 -1.42 -4.27
CA ALA A 78 -25.97 -0.16 -4.68
C ALA A 78 -26.74 -0.30 -6.01
N THR A 79 -26.25 -1.11 -6.95
CA THR A 79 -26.91 -1.35 -8.26
C THR A 79 -28.07 -2.35 -8.19
N ALA A 80 -28.17 -3.17 -7.13
CA ALA A 80 -29.26 -4.12 -6.93
C ALA A 80 -30.50 -3.51 -6.24
N ARG A 81 -30.51 -2.20 -5.98
CA ARG A 81 -31.67 -1.41 -5.54
C ARG A 81 -32.18 -0.57 -6.71
#